data_AF-A0A8T1THC3-F1
#
_entry.id   AF-A0A8T1THC3-F1
#
_cell.length_a   1.000
_cell.length_b   1.000
_cell.length_c   1.000
_cell.angle_alpha   90.00
_cell.angle_beta   90.00
_cell.angle_gamma   90.00
#
_symmetry.space_group_name_H-M   'P 1'
#
loop_
_entity.id
_entity.type
_entity.pdbx_description
1 polymer ?
#
loop_
_entity_poly.entity_id
_entity_poly.type
_entity_poly.pdbx_seq_one_letter_code
_entity_poly.pdbx_strand_id
1 'polypeptide(L)'
;KRKDTRMRAALTIQKQVAIALWKLATPDSYRSVTNQFGVGKSTVGVAVMQVANAIIDLLLSKVVTLGNVQVIIDGFAAMGFPNCGGAIDGTHIPILGPDHQGSQYINRKGYFSMVLQ
;
A
#
# COMPACT_ATOMS: atom_id res chain seq x y z
N LYS A 1 -11.14 6.00 -23.37
CA LYS A 1 -9.82 6.69 -23.49
C LYS A 1 -10.05 8.20 -23.53
N ARG A 2 -9.34 8.99 -22.73
CA ARG A 2 -9.43 10.46 -22.78
C ARG A 2 -8.79 10.96 -24.09
N LYS A 3 -9.39 11.99 -24.69
CA LYS A 3 -8.97 12.60 -25.95
C LYS A 3 -8.76 14.10 -25.73
N ASP A 4 -7.95 14.70 -26.58
CA ASP A 4 -7.79 16.15 -26.60
C ASP A 4 -9.14 16.82 -26.87
N THR A 5 -9.36 17.95 -26.21
CA THR A 5 -10.49 18.83 -26.48
C THR A 5 -9.99 20.15 -27.02
N ARG A 6 -10.87 20.96 -27.60
CA ARG A 6 -10.54 22.32 -28.04
C ARG A 6 -9.95 23.20 -26.92
N MET A 7 -10.28 22.90 -25.65
CA MET A 7 -9.88 23.71 -24.49
C MET A 7 -8.70 23.13 -23.72
N ARG A 8 -8.39 21.83 -23.86
CA ARG A 8 -7.28 21.19 -23.14
C ARG A 8 -6.79 19.93 -23.83
N ALA A 9 -5.48 19.71 -23.80
CA ALA A 9 -4.89 18.43 -24.13
C ALA A 9 -5.25 17.36 -23.08
N ALA A 10 -5.39 16.12 -23.52
CA ALA A 10 -5.49 14.97 -22.65
C ALA A 10 -4.16 14.77 -21.90
N LEU A 11 -4.27 14.32 -20.65
CA LEU A 11 -3.10 13.99 -19.86
C LEU A 11 -2.40 12.78 -20.48
N THR A 12 -1.13 12.91 -20.85
CA THR A 12 -0.34 11.82 -21.43
C THR A 12 -0.24 10.64 -20.45
N ILE A 13 -0.06 9.43 -20.98
CA ILE A 13 0.10 8.23 -20.15
C ILE A 13 1.34 8.37 -19.25
N GLN A 14 2.44 8.88 -19.81
CA GLN A 14 3.69 9.12 -19.07
C GLN A 14 3.45 10.05 -17.88
N LYS A 15 2.68 11.13 -18.07
CA LYS A 15 2.38 12.07 -16.98
C LYS A 15 1.43 11.47 -15.96
N GLN A 16 0.45 10.65 -16.36
CA GLN A 16 -0.40 9.90 -15.43
C GLN A 16 0.42 8.94 -14.55
N VAL A 17 1.32 8.17 -15.17
CA VAL A 17 2.21 7.24 -14.46
C VAL A 17 3.15 8.00 -13.51
N ALA A 18 3.76 9.11 -13.96
CA ALA A 18 4.63 9.92 -13.11
C ALA A 18 3.91 10.49 -11.88
N ILE A 19 2.67 10.98 -12.06
CA ILE A 19 1.83 11.47 -10.96
C ILE A 19 1.54 10.34 -9.96
N ALA A 20 1.16 9.16 -10.46
CA ALA A 20 0.84 8.02 -9.62
C ALA A 20 2.06 7.54 -8.83
N LEU A 21 3.20 7.37 -9.50
CA LEU A 21 4.46 6.97 -8.87
C LEU A 21 4.89 7.98 -7.80
N TRP A 22 4.85 9.28 -8.10
CA TRP A 22 5.18 10.31 -7.10
C TRP A 22 4.29 10.19 -5.86
N LYS A 23 2.98 10.06 -6.05
CA LYS A 23 2.01 10.00 -4.94
C LYS A 23 2.13 8.72 -4.12
N LEU A 24 2.46 7.58 -4.75
CA LEU A 24 2.61 6.29 -4.09
C LEU A 24 3.98 6.14 -3.41
N ALA A 25 5.03 6.76 -3.95
CA ALA A 25 6.38 6.69 -3.42
C ALA A 25 6.65 7.71 -2.29
N THR A 26 5.77 8.68 -2.08
CA THR A 26 5.97 9.76 -1.10
C THR A 26 4.74 9.96 -0.22
N PRO A 27 4.90 10.42 1.03
CA PRO A 27 3.78 10.83 1.89
C PRO A 27 3.15 12.15 1.43
N ASP A 28 3.51 12.66 0.26
CA ASP A 28 3.18 14.01 -0.18
C ASP A 28 1.67 14.19 -0.37
N SER A 29 1.18 15.39 -0.08
CA SER A 29 -0.24 15.69 -0.17
C SER A 29 -0.69 15.83 -1.62
N TYR A 30 -1.95 15.53 -1.91
CA TYR A 30 -2.52 15.78 -3.23
C TYR A 30 -2.36 17.25 -3.68
N ARG A 31 -2.35 18.21 -2.74
CA ARG A 31 -2.14 19.63 -3.04
C ARG A 31 -0.73 19.90 -3.59
N SER A 32 0.29 19.30 -2.99
CA SER A 32 1.66 19.44 -3.47
C SER A 32 1.82 18.79 -4.84
N VAL A 33 1.29 17.57 -5.01
CA VAL A 33 1.31 16.87 -6.32
C VAL A 33 0.61 17.68 -7.41
N THR A 34 -0.52 18.35 -7.11
CA THR A 34 -1.19 19.20 -8.08
C THR A 34 -0.34 20.38 -8.52
N ASN A 35 0.39 20.99 -7.59
CA ASN A 35 1.30 22.09 -7.88
C ASN A 35 2.49 21.61 -8.71
N GLN A 36 3.08 20.47 -8.34
CA GLN A 36 4.25 19.89 -9.00
C GLN A 36 3.98 19.54 -10.47
N PHE A 37 2.81 18.99 -10.78
CA PHE A 37 2.47 18.53 -12.12
C PHE A 37 1.59 19.51 -12.92
N GLY A 38 1.11 20.58 -12.29
CA GLY A 38 0.18 21.53 -12.92
C GLY A 38 -1.13 20.87 -13.35
N VAL A 39 -1.69 20.01 -12.50
CA VAL A 39 -2.90 19.22 -12.80
C VAL A 39 -3.92 19.41 -11.67
N GLY A 40 -5.20 19.55 -12.00
CA GLY A 40 -6.25 19.69 -10.98
C GLY A 40 -6.35 18.48 -10.05
N LYS A 41 -6.70 18.71 -8.78
CA LYS A 41 -6.75 17.69 -7.72
C LYS A 41 -7.57 16.46 -8.06
N SER A 42 -8.75 16.65 -8.67
CA SER A 42 -9.60 15.55 -9.13
C SER A 42 -8.93 14.71 -10.22
N THR A 43 -8.18 15.35 -11.12
CA THR A 43 -7.48 14.66 -12.20
C THR A 43 -6.27 13.90 -11.68
N VAL A 44 -5.55 14.43 -10.70
CA VAL A 44 -4.50 13.70 -9.97
C VAL A 44 -5.07 12.45 -9.30
N GLY A 45 -6.15 12.58 -8.53
CA GLY A 45 -6.79 11.42 -7.88
C GLY A 45 -7.21 10.34 -8.86
N VAL A 46 -7.83 10.72 -9.99
CA VAL A 46 -8.19 9.76 -11.04
C VAL A 46 -6.96 9.09 -11.64
N ALA A 47 -5.89 9.84 -11.93
CA ALA A 47 -4.66 9.26 -12.49
C ALA A 47 -4.02 8.25 -11.53
N VAL A 48 -3.95 8.59 -10.23
CA VAL A 48 -3.42 7.70 -9.18
C VAL A 48 -4.21 6.39 -9.15
N MET A 49 -5.54 6.45 -9.06
CA MET A 49 -6.38 5.26 -8.99
C MET A 49 -6.30 4.40 -10.27
N GLN A 50 -6.29 5.03 -11.45
CA GLN A 50 -6.21 4.31 -12.72
C GLN A 50 -4.89 3.54 -12.85
N VAL A 51 -3.77 4.17 -12.50
CA VAL A 51 -2.46 3.53 -12.55
C VAL A 51 -2.33 2.47 -11.46
N ALA A 52 -2.79 2.74 -10.24
CA ALA A 52 -2.77 1.77 -9.14
C ALA A 52 -3.55 0.49 -9.49
N ASN A 53 -4.76 0.63 -10.04
CA ASN A 53 -5.55 -0.52 -10.48
C ASN A 53 -4.85 -1.29 -11.60
N ALA A 54 -4.28 -0.61 -12.59
CA ALA A 54 -3.52 -1.28 -13.66
C ALA A 54 -2.29 -2.04 -13.13
N ILE A 55 -1.61 -1.49 -12.11
CA ILE A 55 -0.50 -2.18 -11.43
C ILE A 55 -1.00 -3.43 -10.73
N ILE A 56 -2.10 -3.33 -9.98
CA ILE A 56 -2.72 -4.46 -9.28
C ILE A 56 -3.10 -5.55 -10.28
N ASP A 57 -3.83 -5.22 -11.33
CA ASP A 57 -4.32 -6.17 -12.33
C ASP A 57 -3.17 -6.94 -13.02
N LEU A 58 -2.02 -6.27 -13.23
CA LEU A 58 -0.87 -6.86 -13.94
C LEU A 58 0.12 -7.59 -13.04
N LEU A 59 0.31 -7.11 -11.80
CA LEU A 59 1.41 -7.54 -10.94
C LEU A 59 0.96 -8.29 -9.69
N LEU A 60 -0.29 -8.15 -9.24
CA LEU A 60 -0.73 -8.75 -7.97
C LEU A 60 -0.49 -10.27 -7.97
N SER A 61 -0.93 -10.97 -9.01
CA SER A 61 -0.75 -12.43 -9.13
C SER A 61 0.69 -12.89 -9.27
N LYS A 62 1.60 -11.98 -9.66
CA LYS A 62 3.04 -12.27 -9.83
C LYS A 62 3.84 -11.98 -8.57
N VAL A 63 3.46 -10.96 -7.82
CA VAL A 63 4.19 -10.48 -6.64
C VAL A 63 3.61 -11.05 -5.35
N VAL A 64 2.28 -11.16 -5.26
CA VAL A 64 1.54 -11.66 -4.11
C VAL A 64 0.88 -12.98 -4.52
N THR A 65 1.66 -14.06 -4.44
CA THR A 65 1.17 -15.41 -4.69
C THR A 65 1.62 -16.34 -3.57
N LEU A 66 0.70 -17.18 -3.11
CA LEU A 66 1.03 -18.30 -2.24
C LEU A 66 1.59 -19.37 -3.18
N GLY A 67 2.91 -19.59 -3.16
CA GLY A 67 3.61 -20.47 -4.11
C GLY A 67 3.02 -21.89 -4.21
N ASN A 68 3.63 -22.88 -3.57
CA ASN A 68 2.96 -24.17 -3.40
C ASN A 68 2.24 -24.18 -2.05
N VAL A 69 0.94 -23.90 -2.07
CA VAL A 69 0.09 -23.81 -0.88
C VAL A 69 0.18 -25.06 -0.02
N GLN A 70 0.28 -26.25 -0.62
CA GLN A 70 0.34 -27.50 0.14
C GLN A 70 1.62 -27.58 0.98
N VAL A 71 2.77 -27.22 0.40
CA VAL A 71 4.05 -27.20 1.13
C VAL A 71 4.00 -26.22 2.31
N ILE A 72 3.34 -25.08 2.13
CA ILE A 72 3.16 -24.11 3.21
C ILE A 72 2.29 -24.70 4.31
N ILE A 73 1.14 -25.27 3.96
CA ILE A 73 0.21 -25.89 4.92
C ILE A 73 0.89 -27.03 5.68
N ASP A 74 1.62 -27.90 5.00
CA ASP A 74 2.31 -29.04 5.60
C ASP A 74 3.42 -28.57 6.57
N GLY A 75 4.17 -27.54 6.18
CA GLY A 75 5.19 -26.93 7.03
C GLY A 75 4.60 -26.31 8.31
N PHE A 76 3.50 -25.58 8.20
CA PHE A 76 2.80 -25.05 9.36
C PHE A 76 2.13 -26.14 10.21
N ALA A 77 1.57 -27.18 9.59
CA ALA A 77 1.01 -28.32 10.30
C ALA A 77 2.07 -29.02 11.15
N ALA A 78 3.30 -29.20 10.64
CA ALA A 78 4.43 -29.74 11.38
C ALA A 78 4.85 -28.85 12.59
N MET A 79 4.54 -27.55 12.54
CA MET A 79 4.73 -26.60 13.65
C MET A 79 3.52 -26.52 14.60
N GLY A 80 2.47 -27.33 14.38
CA GLY A 80 1.26 -27.34 15.22
C GLY A 80 0.14 -26.42 14.75
N PHE A 81 0.25 -25.85 13.55
CA PHE A 81 -0.75 -24.95 12.95
C PHE A 81 -1.38 -25.61 11.70
N PRO A 82 -2.26 -26.62 11.84
CA PRO A 82 -2.90 -27.27 10.70
C PRO A 82 -3.77 -26.27 9.93
N ASN A 83 -3.87 -26.44 8.60
CA ASN A 83 -4.63 -25.58 7.69
C ASN A 83 -4.15 -24.11 7.63
N CYS A 84 -2.92 -23.82 8.04
CA CYS A 84 -2.35 -22.47 7.94
C CYS A 84 -1.63 -22.28 6.60
N GLY A 85 -2.17 -21.41 5.74
CA GLY A 85 -1.60 -21.08 4.43
C GLY A 85 -0.51 -20.01 4.46
N GLY A 86 -0.12 -19.52 5.64
CA GLY A 86 0.86 -18.45 5.83
C GLY A 86 0.61 -17.64 7.10
N ALA A 87 1.59 -16.81 7.47
CA ALA A 87 1.49 -15.88 8.58
C ALA A 87 1.67 -14.44 8.08
N ILE A 88 0.82 -13.54 8.56
CA ILE A 88 0.95 -12.10 8.34
C ILE A 88 1.59 -11.53 9.60
N ASP A 89 2.75 -10.90 9.46
CA ASP A 89 3.40 -10.23 10.61
C ASP A 89 2.62 -8.99 11.02
N GLY A 90 2.60 -8.70 12.33
CA GLY A 90 1.89 -7.55 12.87
C GLY A 90 2.62 -6.25 12.55
N THR A 91 1.88 -5.20 12.17
CA THR A 91 2.46 -3.85 12.07
C THR A 91 2.37 -3.15 13.41
N HIS A 92 3.50 -2.70 13.94
CA HIS A 92 3.54 -1.97 15.22
C HIS A 92 3.42 -0.46 14.99
N ILE A 93 2.31 0.14 15.43
CA ILE A 93 2.11 1.60 15.45
C ILE A 93 2.66 2.14 16.76
N PRO A 94 3.67 3.03 16.73
CA PRO A 94 4.19 3.66 17.95
C PRO A 94 3.09 4.44 18.69
N ILE A 95 3.05 4.31 20.00
CA ILE A 95 2.16 5.08 20.88
C ILE A 95 2.95 5.72 22.01
N LEU A 96 2.34 6.71 22.66
CA LEU A 96 2.78 7.12 23.99
C LEU A 96 2.42 6.00 24.98
N GLY A 97 3.31 5.73 25.93
CA GLY A 97 3.05 4.74 26.98
C GLY A 97 1.83 5.16 27.80
N PRO A 98 0.81 4.29 27.96
CA PRO A 98 -0.33 4.62 28.81
C PRO A 98 0.09 4.68 30.28
N ASP A 99 -0.59 5.55 31.05
CA ASP A 99 -0.35 5.76 32.48
C ASP A 99 -0.52 4.46 33.31
N HIS A 100 -1.35 3.55 32.80
CA HIS A 100 -1.60 2.25 33.39
C HIS A 100 -1.27 1.14 32.38
N GLN A 101 -0.68 0.04 32.87
CA GLN A 101 -0.37 -1.15 32.08
C GLN A 101 0.57 -0.90 30.88
N GLY A 102 1.41 0.14 30.91
CA GLY A 102 2.35 0.46 29.83
C GLY A 102 3.24 -0.70 29.40
N SER A 103 3.63 -1.59 30.33
CA SER A 103 4.42 -2.79 30.02
C SER A 103 3.77 -3.72 29.00
N GLN A 104 2.43 -3.75 28.92
CA GLN A 104 1.70 -4.56 27.93
C GLN A 104 1.84 -4.04 26.49
N TYR A 105 2.25 -2.78 26.35
CA TYR A 105 2.42 -2.12 25.05
C TYR A 105 3.87 -2.10 24.60
N ILE A 106 4.81 -2.60 25.41
CA ILE A 106 6.23 -2.71 25.02
C ILE A 106 6.36 -3.87 24.03
N ASN A 107 6.75 -3.55 22.80
CA ASN A 107 7.03 -4.58 21.80
C ASN A 107 8.42 -5.21 21.99
N ARG A 108 8.75 -6.21 21.17
CA ARG A 108 10.06 -6.88 21.19
C ARG A 108 11.27 -5.95 20.98
N LYS A 109 11.05 -4.76 20.42
CA LYS A 109 12.08 -3.73 20.16
C LYS A 109 12.21 -2.72 21.29
N GLY A 110 11.46 -2.89 22.39
CA GLY A 110 11.58 -2.07 23.59
C GLY A 110 10.86 -0.72 23.55
N TYR A 111 9.96 -0.48 22.58
CA TYR A 111 9.14 0.74 22.54
C TYR A 111 7.65 0.46 22.66
N PHE A 112 6.89 1.44 23.15
CA PHE A 112 5.43 1.35 23.25
C PHE A 112 4.79 1.37 21.86
N SER A 113 3.98 0.37 21.55
CA SER A 113 3.26 0.27 20.29
C SER A 113 1.99 -0.57 20.41
N MET A 114 1.04 -0.32 19.53
CA MET A 114 -0.11 -1.21 19.32
C MET A 114 0.10 -2.02 18.04
N VAL A 115 -0.34 -3.28 18.06
CA VAL A 115 -0.38 -4.14 16.87
C VAL A 115 -1.58 -3.73 16.04
N LEU A 116 -1.35 -3.37 14.79
CA LEU A 116 -2.38 -3.29 13.76
C LEU A 116 -2.51 -4.69 13.17
N GLN A 117 -3.61 -5.38 13.49
CA GLN A 117 -3.99 -6.67 12.92
C GLN A 117 -5.13 -6.50 11.92
#